data_AF-A0A9E0DS07-F1
#
_entry.id   AF-A0A9E0DS07-F1
#
_cell.length_a   1.000
_cell.length_b   1.000
_cell.length_c   1.000
_cell.angle_alpha   90.00
_cell.angle_beta   90.00
_cell.angle_gamma   90.00
#
_symmetry.space_group_name_H-M   'P 1'
#
loop_
_entity.id
_entity.type
_entity.pdbx_description
1 polymer ?
#
loop_
_entity_poly.entity_id
_entity_poly.type
_entity_poly.pdbx_seq_one_letter_code
_entity_poly.pdbx_strand_id
1 'polypeptide(L)'
;MKKEVRGGVSLVLASAMLVASPMAAGMTETVQAEELTVDSKVAQIQGESIIPRADQVPGNEELFAQYVEQTFYGEESESYRTPAVYGNIGQNVLTGADKYVYNELKKIAANIADGKAADGSEPSGQYVSTKFTLSVAGQGITYEGGAFKGFSLSKVIAALLADCPYDLYWYNKTASTWFNGRISGREVVEIDINFPAADAYAGPEIEQQYKTKCTVDSKKTGAASSAAENARKIIEKHKAEKDYEKMESYKEEICDLTSYNYDAVKPGVAYGDPWQMIYVFDGDESTNVVCEGYAKAFQYLCDMSDFLDPGYNCCSVTGMMRGGTGEGPHMWNIVTIGDGNYLVDVTNSDDGTAGERGGLFMAWDKNNGSVENGYVFNTVYYDDAITFAYDGRTKDLYGTGDNSVLKIASAEYEEPKGTAPVIEGVENGGNYYATQKITVRDADNDLASVTVNGKQEAGTEISLSADNQNNRKKEYTIIAEDRRGNSTSCKITINPCSDLQKRISHLSVDTVKVTDRALVQNTLKDAVTAVENAAEEEKTILAEVKTKCETLLAKIDEMTQPQDYIRGDVDANSKVDVGDVRTALRYICKKTNLTETQMKAGDVTGDEKVTIEDLRKILRYVCKKITEL
;
A
#
# COMPACT_ATOMS: atom_id res chain seq x y z
N MET A 1 33.69 -16.67 -8.26
CA MET A 1 34.00 -18.09 -7.99
C MET A 1 32.74 -18.90 -8.26
N LYS A 2 32.73 -19.66 -9.36
CA LYS A 2 31.65 -20.61 -9.69
C LYS A 2 31.81 -21.86 -8.82
N LYS A 3 30.74 -22.30 -8.15
CA LYS A 3 30.68 -23.62 -7.53
C LYS A 3 29.66 -24.47 -8.30
N GLU A 4 30.18 -25.45 -9.03
CA GLU A 4 29.43 -26.59 -9.54
C GLU A 4 28.98 -27.46 -8.36
N VAL A 5 27.76 -27.99 -8.43
CA VAL A 5 27.37 -29.18 -7.67
C VAL A 5 26.76 -30.17 -8.66
N ARG A 6 27.46 -31.30 -8.81
CA ARG A 6 27.07 -32.51 -9.53
C ARG A 6 26.23 -33.41 -8.62
N GLY A 7 25.21 -34.03 -9.21
CA GLY A 7 24.51 -35.22 -8.73
C GLY A 7 23.17 -35.30 -9.48
N GLY A 8 22.88 -36.25 -10.38
CA GLY A 8 23.30 -37.63 -10.47
C GLY A 8 22.07 -38.50 -10.23
N VAL A 9 21.17 -38.60 -11.22
CA VAL A 9 20.01 -39.52 -11.18
C VAL A 9 20.04 -40.40 -12.42
N SER A 10 20.03 -41.71 -12.14
CA SER A 10 20.18 -42.82 -13.07
C SER A 10 18.90 -43.01 -13.90
N LEU A 11 19.02 -43.04 -15.22
CA LEU A 11 17.93 -43.30 -16.17
C LEU A 11 17.91 -44.80 -16.50
N VAL A 12 16.90 -45.54 -16.04
CA VAL A 12 16.66 -46.93 -16.46
C VAL A 12 15.79 -46.90 -17.73
N LEU A 13 16.42 -47.17 -18.87
CA LEU A 13 15.79 -47.41 -20.16
C LEU A 13 15.18 -48.82 -20.20
N ALA A 14 13.86 -48.95 -20.26
CA ALA A 14 13.18 -50.17 -20.63
C ALA A 14 12.78 -50.12 -22.12
N SER A 15 13.48 -50.89 -22.95
CA SER A 15 13.14 -51.11 -24.36
C SER A 15 12.03 -52.16 -24.46
N ALA A 16 10.91 -51.83 -25.11
CA ALA A 16 9.89 -52.80 -25.48
C ALA A 16 10.09 -53.26 -26.94
N MET A 17 10.36 -54.56 -27.09
CA MET A 17 10.49 -55.25 -28.38
C MET A 17 9.14 -55.33 -29.11
N LEU A 18 9.13 -54.96 -30.39
CA LEU A 18 8.10 -55.35 -31.35
C LEU A 18 8.18 -56.86 -31.61
N VAL A 19 7.06 -57.57 -31.47
CA VAL A 19 6.88 -58.89 -32.07
C VAL A 19 5.73 -58.78 -33.08
N ALA A 20 6.06 -58.92 -34.35
CA ALA A 20 5.11 -59.02 -35.44
C ALA A 20 4.58 -60.46 -35.53
N SER A 21 3.30 -60.61 -35.87
CA SER A 21 2.77 -61.84 -36.48
C SER A 21 1.73 -61.46 -37.54
N PRO A 22 1.68 -62.16 -38.69
CA PRO A 22 0.91 -61.75 -39.86
C PRO A 22 -0.56 -62.22 -39.74
N MET A 23 -1.49 -61.36 -40.16
CA MET A 23 -2.87 -61.77 -40.43
C MET A 23 -3.03 -62.19 -41.90
N ALA A 24 -3.78 -63.27 -42.07
CA ALA A 24 -4.09 -63.93 -43.32
C ALA A 24 -4.97 -63.07 -44.25
N ALA A 25 -4.74 -63.23 -45.55
CA ALA A 25 -5.58 -62.71 -46.62
C ALA A 25 -6.91 -63.45 -46.69
N GLY A 26 -8.00 -62.72 -46.92
CA GLY A 26 -9.34 -63.29 -47.11
C GLY A 26 -10.36 -62.29 -47.64
N MET A 27 -10.44 -62.22 -48.96
CA MET A 27 -11.61 -61.90 -49.79
C MET A 27 -12.16 -60.45 -49.82
N THR A 28 -12.10 -59.94 -51.04
CA THR A 28 -12.71 -58.75 -51.61
C THR A 28 -14.24 -58.82 -51.65
N GLU A 29 -14.91 -57.75 -51.20
CA GLU A 29 -16.13 -57.25 -51.82
C GLU A 29 -15.98 -55.74 -52.05
N THR A 30 -15.89 -55.37 -53.32
CA THR A 30 -16.04 -54.00 -53.80
C THR A 30 -17.51 -53.61 -53.72
N VAL A 31 -17.85 -52.66 -52.84
CA VAL A 31 -19.08 -51.89 -52.94
C VAL A 31 -18.69 -50.43 -53.23
N GLN A 32 -19.34 -49.89 -54.25
CA GLN A 32 -19.04 -48.64 -54.94
C GLN A 32 -18.99 -47.44 -53.98
N ALA A 33 -17.97 -46.59 -54.18
CA ALA A 33 -17.98 -45.24 -53.66
C ALA A 33 -19.07 -44.44 -54.40
N GLU A 34 -20.20 -44.20 -53.74
CA GLU A 34 -21.10 -43.13 -54.16
C GLU A 34 -20.42 -41.79 -53.88
N GLU A 35 -20.09 -41.13 -54.98
CA GLU A 35 -19.60 -39.76 -55.06
C GLU A 35 -20.70 -38.83 -54.52
N LEU A 36 -20.52 -38.30 -53.30
CA LEU A 36 -21.39 -37.27 -52.73
C LEU A 36 -21.26 -35.99 -53.55
N THR A 37 -22.23 -35.78 -54.44
CA THR A 37 -22.41 -34.55 -55.20
C THR A 37 -22.60 -33.36 -54.27
N VAL A 38 -21.84 -32.31 -54.56
CA VAL A 38 -21.83 -30.99 -53.92
C VAL A 38 -23.24 -30.41 -53.87
N ASP A 39 -23.81 -30.40 -52.67
CA ASP A 39 -24.82 -29.42 -52.26
C ASP A 39 -24.38 -28.90 -50.89
N SER A 40 -24.45 -27.59 -50.70
CA SER A 40 -23.86 -26.82 -49.60
C SER A 40 -24.53 -27.08 -48.25
N LYS A 41 -24.55 -28.33 -47.79
CA LYS A 41 -25.10 -28.75 -46.51
C LYS A 41 -23.96 -29.00 -45.53
N VAL A 42 -23.90 -28.16 -44.51
CA VAL A 42 -23.06 -28.39 -43.33
C VAL A 42 -23.53 -29.68 -42.68
N ALA A 43 -22.66 -30.67 -42.57
CA ALA A 43 -22.94 -31.95 -41.90
C ALA A 43 -22.22 -32.00 -40.55
N GLN A 44 -22.90 -32.46 -39.50
CA GLN A 44 -22.30 -32.72 -38.19
C GLN A 44 -21.80 -34.16 -38.14
N ILE A 45 -20.56 -34.35 -37.72
CA ILE A 45 -19.87 -35.64 -37.68
C ILE A 45 -19.32 -35.87 -36.27
N GLN A 46 -19.53 -37.08 -35.75
CA GLN A 46 -19.00 -37.47 -34.46
C GLN A 46 -17.47 -37.63 -34.52
N GLY A 47 -16.77 -36.97 -33.60
CA GLY A 47 -15.32 -37.01 -33.46
C GLY A 47 -14.83 -38.02 -32.45
N GLU A 48 -13.58 -37.83 -32.01
CA GLU A 48 -12.96 -38.67 -31.00
C GLU A 48 -13.58 -38.45 -29.62
N SER A 49 -13.49 -39.48 -28.80
CA SER A 49 -13.90 -39.51 -27.40
C SER A 49 -12.75 -40.07 -26.57
N ILE A 50 -12.46 -39.43 -25.45
CA ILE A 50 -11.34 -39.75 -24.56
C ILE A 50 -11.82 -39.80 -23.12
N ILE A 51 -11.21 -40.66 -22.32
CA ILE A 51 -11.29 -40.57 -20.86
C ILE A 51 -9.93 -40.03 -20.41
N PRO A 52 -9.87 -38.87 -19.75
CA PRO A 52 -8.62 -38.35 -19.22
C PRO A 52 -7.95 -39.31 -18.25
N ARG A 53 -6.63 -39.22 -18.14
CA ARG A 53 -5.86 -39.96 -17.14
C ARG A 53 -6.02 -39.29 -15.77
N ALA A 54 -7.11 -39.60 -15.09
CA ALA A 54 -7.42 -39.05 -13.77
C ALA A 54 -6.38 -39.42 -12.70
N ASP A 55 -5.56 -40.45 -12.91
CA ASP A 55 -4.46 -40.87 -12.04
C ASP A 55 -3.24 -39.94 -12.08
N GLN A 56 -3.21 -38.97 -12.99
CA GLN A 56 -2.07 -38.07 -13.21
C GLN A 56 -2.25 -36.67 -12.60
N VAL A 57 -3.41 -36.39 -12.02
CA VAL A 57 -3.78 -35.06 -11.49
C VAL A 57 -4.49 -35.26 -10.15
N PRO A 58 -4.30 -34.36 -9.16
CA PRO A 58 -5.07 -34.39 -7.93
C PRO A 58 -6.59 -34.52 -8.13
N GLY A 59 -7.27 -35.04 -7.11
CA GLY A 59 -8.73 -35.13 -7.10
C GLY A 59 -9.38 -33.75 -7.14
N ASN A 60 -10.65 -33.68 -7.57
CA ASN A 60 -11.39 -32.43 -7.74
C ASN A 60 -11.42 -31.56 -6.46
N GLU A 61 -11.49 -32.17 -5.28
CA GLU A 61 -11.50 -31.49 -3.99
C GLU A 61 -10.15 -30.83 -3.66
N GLU A 62 -9.04 -31.52 -3.90
CA GLU A 62 -7.70 -30.96 -3.71
C GLU A 62 -7.43 -29.83 -4.71
N LEU A 63 -7.89 -29.98 -5.96
CA LEU A 63 -7.82 -28.92 -6.97
C LEU A 63 -8.66 -27.70 -6.57
N PHE A 64 -9.84 -27.92 -5.99
CA PHE A 64 -10.70 -26.85 -5.51
C PHE A 64 -10.06 -26.09 -4.35
N ALA A 65 -9.50 -26.80 -3.36
CA ALA A 65 -8.78 -26.16 -2.26
C ALA A 65 -7.65 -25.25 -2.75
N GLN A 66 -6.88 -25.69 -3.76
CA GLN A 66 -5.83 -24.86 -4.38
C GLN A 66 -6.39 -23.69 -5.19
N TYR A 67 -7.51 -23.88 -5.89
CA TYR A 67 -8.21 -22.80 -6.60
C TYR A 67 -8.68 -21.71 -5.62
N VAL A 68 -9.20 -22.10 -4.46
CA VAL A 68 -9.63 -21.17 -3.40
C VAL A 68 -8.44 -20.35 -2.90
N GLU A 69 -7.35 -21.00 -2.49
CA GLU A 69 -6.11 -20.32 -2.07
C GLU A 69 -5.64 -19.32 -3.14
N GLN A 70 -5.61 -19.72 -4.40
CA GLN A 70 -5.20 -18.84 -5.49
C GLN A 70 -6.17 -17.67 -5.71
N THR A 71 -7.47 -17.90 -5.59
CA THR A 71 -8.48 -16.84 -5.80
C THR A 71 -8.42 -15.77 -4.71
N PHE A 72 -8.12 -16.18 -3.48
CA PHE A 72 -7.98 -15.28 -2.34
C PHE A 72 -6.62 -14.56 -2.37
N TYR A 73 -5.50 -15.26 -2.60
CA TYR A 73 -4.14 -14.68 -2.50
C TYR A 73 -3.49 -14.27 -3.83
N GLY A 74 -4.11 -14.52 -4.98
CA GLY A 74 -3.46 -14.46 -6.29
C GLY A 74 -3.37 -13.08 -6.96
N GLU A 75 -4.12 -12.06 -6.50
CA GLU A 75 -4.23 -10.79 -7.23
C GLU A 75 -3.28 -9.67 -6.77
N GLU A 76 -2.65 -9.72 -5.58
CA GLU A 76 -1.94 -8.54 -5.04
C GLU A 76 -0.48 -8.70 -4.61
N SER A 77 0.14 -9.89 -4.66
CA SER A 77 1.57 -10.02 -4.34
C SER A 77 2.44 -10.34 -5.56
N GLU A 78 3.16 -9.33 -6.07
CA GLU A 78 4.34 -9.57 -6.92
C GLU A 78 5.47 -10.28 -6.15
N SER A 79 5.36 -10.42 -4.82
CA SER A 79 6.44 -10.85 -3.93
C SER A 79 6.37 -12.33 -3.50
N TYR A 80 5.22 -13.00 -3.48
CA TYR A 80 5.15 -14.43 -3.16
C TYR A 80 4.18 -15.16 -4.08
N ARG A 81 4.69 -15.52 -5.27
CA ARG A 81 4.02 -16.48 -6.15
C ARG A 81 3.70 -17.74 -5.35
N THR A 82 2.40 -18.03 -5.20
CA THR A 82 1.88 -19.39 -5.10
C THR A 82 2.63 -20.29 -6.10
N PRO A 83 2.89 -21.58 -5.77
CA PRO A 83 3.61 -22.48 -6.66
C PRO A 83 3.08 -22.35 -8.08
N ALA A 84 3.92 -21.83 -8.97
CA ALA A 84 3.51 -21.47 -10.32
C ALA A 84 3.12 -22.74 -11.09
N VAL A 85 1.85 -23.12 -11.01
CA VAL A 85 1.28 -24.18 -11.85
C VAL A 85 0.79 -23.62 -13.20
N TYR A 86 0.73 -22.29 -13.35
CA TYR A 86 0.59 -21.61 -14.65
C TYR A 86 1.87 -21.62 -15.51
N GLY A 87 2.62 -22.73 -15.50
CA GLY A 87 3.56 -22.96 -16.58
C GLY A 87 2.77 -23.15 -17.87
N ASN A 88 3.06 -22.40 -18.94
CA ASN A 88 2.53 -22.70 -20.28
C ASN A 88 3.32 -23.86 -20.94
N ILE A 89 3.73 -24.86 -20.16
CA ILE A 89 4.67 -25.90 -20.59
C ILE A 89 3.96 -26.86 -21.56
N GLY A 90 2.72 -27.25 -21.25
CA GLY A 90 1.83 -27.99 -22.14
C GLY A 90 1.50 -27.19 -23.40
N GLN A 91 1.20 -25.90 -23.29
CA GLN A 91 0.97 -25.04 -24.45
C GLN A 91 2.17 -25.01 -25.42
N ASN A 92 3.40 -25.06 -24.91
CA ASN A 92 4.62 -25.01 -25.71
C ASN A 92 4.82 -26.21 -26.64
N VAL A 93 4.19 -27.36 -26.34
CA VAL A 93 4.27 -28.56 -27.19
C VAL A 93 3.12 -28.64 -28.21
N LEU A 94 2.15 -27.71 -28.15
CA LEU A 94 1.03 -27.65 -29.09
C LEU A 94 1.33 -26.72 -30.27
N THR A 95 0.82 -27.08 -31.45
CA THR A 95 0.97 -26.31 -32.70
C THR A 95 -0.31 -26.34 -33.52
N GLY A 96 -0.50 -25.37 -34.42
CA GLY A 96 -1.66 -25.36 -35.33
C GLY A 96 -3.00 -25.35 -34.59
N ALA A 97 -3.96 -26.13 -35.10
CA ALA A 97 -5.30 -26.24 -34.52
C ALA A 97 -5.30 -26.64 -33.04
N ASP A 98 -4.41 -27.56 -32.61
CA ASP A 98 -4.32 -27.99 -31.21
C ASP A 98 -4.07 -26.79 -30.28
N LYS A 99 -3.13 -25.91 -30.65
CA LYS A 99 -2.79 -24.71 -29.86
C LYS A 99 -3.93 -23.68 -29.88
N TYR A 100 -4.59 -23.51 -31.01
CA TYR A 100 -5.74 -22.61 -31.12
C TYR A 100 -6.87 -23.04 -30.20
N VAL A 101 -7.30 -24.30 -30.29
CA VAL A 101 -8.39 -24.86 -29.46
C VAL A 101 -8.00 -24.86 -27.98
N TYR A 102 -6.76 -25.19 -27.63
CA TYR A 102 -6.26 -25.08 -26.27
C TYR A 102 -6.42 -23.65 -25.70
N ASN A 103 -6.05 -22.62 -26.47
CA ASN A 103 -6.13 -21.24 -25.99
C ASN A 103 -7.57 -20.80 -25.70
N GLU A 104 -8.52 -21.23 -26.52
CA GLU A 104 -9.94 -20.94 -26.31
C GLU A 104 -10.48 -21.72 -25.10
N LEU A 105 -10.19 -23.02 -25.01
CA LEU A 105 -10.63 -23.84 -23.88
C LEU A 105 -10.00 -23.41 -22.54
N LYS A 106 -8.76 -22.89 -22.54
CA LYS A 106 -8.11 -22.36 -21.33
C LYS A 106 -8.88 -21.16 -20.77
N LYS A 107 -9.28 -20.21 -21.63
CA LYS A 107 -10.10 -19.06 -21.23
C LYS A 107 -11.47 -19.52 -20.72
N ILE A 108 -12.10 -20.43 -21.45
CA ILE A 108 -13.41 -20.98 -21.08
C ILE A 108 -13.32 -21.68 -19.72
N ALA A 109 -12.29 -22.50 -19.49
CA ALA A 109 -12.13 -23.21 -18.22
C ALA A 109 -12.01 -22.24 -17.04
N ALA A 110 -11.21 -21.18 -17.17
CA ALA A 110 -11.12 -20.11 -16.18
C ALA A 110 -12.46 -19.40 -15.95
N ASN A 111 -13.17 -19.04 -17.03
CA ASN A 111 -14.50 -18.41 -16.91
C ASN A 111 -15.51 -19.30 -16.18
N ILE A 112 -15.55 -20.60 -16.51
CA ILE A 112 -16.43 -21.57 -15.84
C ILE A 112 -16.04 -21.73 -14.37
N ALA A 113 -14.74 -21.80 -14.06
CA ALA A 113 -14.25 -21.86 -12.69
C ALA A 113 -14.62 -20.63 -11.87
N ASP A 114 -14.73 -19.47 -12.51
CA ASP A 114 -15.17 -18.18 -11.94
C ASP A 114 -16.70 -18.02 -11.89
N GLY A 115 -17.46 -19.08 -12.24
CA GLY A 115 -18.93 -19.05 -12.24
C GLY A 115 -19.57 -18.29 -13.41
N LYS A 116 -18.80 -17.93 -14.44
CA LYS A 116 -19.26 -17.21 -15.63
C LYS A 116 -19.68 -18.13 -16.76
N ALA A 117 -20.33 -17.57 -17.77
CA ALA A 117 -20.54 -18.23 -19.05
C ALA A 117 -19.21 -18.42 -19.81
N ALA A 118 -19.20 -19.28 -20.83
CA ALA A 118 -17.99 -19.62 -21.58
C ALA A 118 -17.28 -18.41 -22.20
N ASP A 119 -18.03 -17.38 -22.60
CA ASP A 119 -17.52 -16.12 -23.15
C ASP A 119 -17.10 -15.09 -22.08
N GLY A 120 -17.25 -15.43 -20.80
CA GLY A 120 -16.92 -14.58 -19.65
C GLY A 120 -18.06 -13.65 -19.22
N SER A 121 -19.26 -13.77 -19.81
CA SER A 121 -20.42 -12.99 -19.36
C SER A 121 -21.03 -13.56 -18.09
N GLU A 122 -21.84 -12.75 -17.41
CA GLU A 122 -22.72 -13.25 -16.34
C GLU A 122 -23.68 -14.32 -16.87
N PRO A 123 -23.91 -15.42 -16.13
CA PRO A 123 -24.85 -16.45 -16.54
C PRO A 123 -26.29 -15.93 -16.64
N SER A 124 -27.01 -16.32 -17.71
CA SER A 124 -28.44 -16.02 -17.83
C SER A 124 -29.34 -16.90 -16.93
N GLY A 125 -28.76 -17.87 -16.22
CA GLY A 125 -29.45 -18.79 -15.32
C GLY A 125 -28.46 -19.56 -14.45
N GLN A 126 -28.98 -20.36 -13.51
CA GLN A 126 -28.17 -21.09 -12.52
C GLN A 126 -27.16 -22.06 -13.17
N TYR A 127 -27.57 -22.76 -14.22
CA TYR A 127 -26.73 -23.78 -14.86
C TYR A 127 -26.08 -23.26 -16.14
N VAL A 128 -24.76 -23.36 -16.21
CA VAL A 128 -23.95 -22.98 -17.38
C VAL A 128 -23.52 -24.23 -18.13
N SER A 129 -23.59 -24.19 -19.46
CA SER A 129 -23.18 -25.32 -20.29
C SER A 129 -21.67 -25.51 -20.29
N THR A 130 -21.23 -26.76 -20.18
CA THR A 130 -19.85 -27.19 -20.39
C THR A 130 -19.66 -27.85 -21.76
N LYS A 131 -20.58 -27.55 -22.68
CA LYS A 131 -20.49 -27.81 -24.12
C LYS A 131 -20.16 -26.53 -24.83
N PHE A 132 -19.10 -26.54 -25.62
CA PHE A 132 -18.56 -25.34 -26.25
C PHE A 132 -18.48 -25.53 -27.75
N THR A 133 -19.09 -24.62 -28.51
CA THR A 133 -18.93 -24.55 -29.96
C THR A 133 -17.82 -23.56 -30.28
N LEU A 134 -16.75 -24.04 -30.94
CA LEU A 134 -15.62 -23.23 -31.35
C LEU A 134 -15.56 -23.16 -32.87
N SER A 135 -15.45 -21.95 -33.42
CA SER A 135 -15.14 -21.78 -34.83
C SER A 135 -13.66 -22.11 -35.07
N VAL A 136 -13.42 -23.05 -35.99
CA VAL A 136 -12.09 -23.57 -36.35
C VAL A 136 -11.82 -23.49 -37.86
N ALA A 137 -12.65 -22.75 -38.59
CA ALA A 137 -12.42 -22.46 -40.00
C ALA A 137 -11.01 -21.88 -40.21
N GLY A 138 -10.30 -22.39 -41.22
CA GLY A 138 -8.93 -22.02 -41.53
C GLY A 138 -7.86 -22.55 -40.59
N GLN A 139 -8.19 -23.31 -39.53
CA GLN A 139 -7.20 -23.86 -38.59
C GLN A 139 -6.51 -25.14 -39.10
N GLY A 140 -6.87 -25.61 -40.30
CA GLY A 140 -6.25 -26.78 -40.93
C GLY A 140 -6.79 -28.14 -40.45
N ILE A 141 -7.96 -28.15 -39.81
CA ILE A 141 -8.66 -29.37 -39.44
C ILE A 141 -9.48 -29.87 -40.64
N THR A 142 -9.29 -31.13 -41.00
CA THR A 142 -10.01 -31.75 -42.14
C THR A 142 -10.66 -33.07 -41.74
N TYR A 143 -11.73 -33.43 -42.44
CA TYR A 143 -12.37 -34.74 -42.32
C TYR A 143 -12.15 -35.53 -43.62
N GLU A 144 -11.27 -36.52 -43.56
CA GLU A 144 -10.87 -37.33 -44.72
C GLU A 144 -10.75 -38.81 -44.34
N GLY A 145 -11.28 -39.70 -45.18
CA GLY A 145 -11.21 -41.15 -44.96
C GLY A 145 -11.91 -41.63 -43.69
N GLY A 146 -12.97 -40.94 -43.27
CA GLY A 146 -13.74 -41.29 -42.07
C GLY A 146 -13.13 -40.79 -40.74
N ALA A 147 -12.06 -39.98 -40.78
CA ALA A 147 -11.36 -39.51 -39.59
C ALA A 147 -11.02 -38.02 -39.65
N PHE A 148 -10.95 -37.41 -38.48
CA PHE A 148 -10.42 -36.05 -38.31
C PHE A 148 -8.88 -36.06 -38.46
N LYS A 149 -8.33 -35.06 -39.16
CA LYS A 149 -6.90 -34.84 -39.35
C LYS A 149 -6.52 -33.42 -38.95
N GLY A 150 -5.30 -33.25 -38.44
CA GLY A 150 -4.76 -31.94 -38.04
C GLY A 150 -5.15 -31.47 -36.64
N PHE A 151 -5.92 -32.27 -35.89
CA PHE A 151 -6.36 -31.96 -34.53
C PHE A 151 -6.33 -33.20 -33.63
N SER A 152 -5.94 -33.05 -32.36
CA SER A 152 -5.96 -34.09 -31.35
C SER A 152 -6.53 -33.57 -30.02
N LEU A 153 -7.76 -33.98 -29.70
CA LEU A 153 -8.40 -33.64 -28.43
C LEU A 153 -7.57 -34.12 -27.23
N SER A 154 -6.98 -35.33 -27.31
CA SER A 154 -6.14 -35.87 -26.22
C SER A 154 -4.97 -34.97 -25.85
N LYS A 155 -4.28 -34.38 -26.84
CA LYS A 155 -3.15 -33.48 -26.58
C LYS A 155 -3.59 -32.18 -25.92
N VAL A 156 -4.72 -31.63 -26.38
CA VAL A 156 -5.29 -30.39 -25.81
C VAL A 156 -5.69 -30.60 -24.36
N ILE A 157 -6.42 -31.67 -24.05
CA ILE A 157 -6.84 -31.98 -22.67
C ILE A 157 -5.63 -32.25 -21.77
N ALA A 158 -4.63 -32.98 -22.25
CA ALA A 158 -3.41 -33.22 -21.47
C ALA A 158 -2.64 -31.93 -21.15
N ALA A 159 -2.57 -30.99 -22.10
CA ALA A 159 -1.95 -29.69 -21.87
C ALA A 159 -2.75 -28.83 -20.87
N LEU A 160 -4.08 -28.81 -20.96
CA LEU A 160 -4.93 -28.08 -20.02
C LEU A 160 -4.77 -28.61 -18.58
N LEU A 161 -4.78 -29.94 -18.42
CA LEU A 161 -4.59 -30.57 -17.11
C LEU A 161 -3.18 -30.33 -16.53
N ALA A 162 -2.18 -30.08 -17.37
CA ALA A 162 -0.83 -29.76 -16.92
C ALA A 162 -0.67 -28.27 -16.57
N ASP A 163 -1.28 -27.37 -17.35
CA ASP A 163 -1.01 -25.92 -17.30
C ASP A 163 -2.02 -25.14 -16.45
N CYS A 164 -3.23 -25.66 -16.24
CA CYS A 164 -4.28 -25.03 -15.44
C CYS A 164 -5.16 -26.07 -14.72
N PRO A 165 -4.57 -26.97 -13.90
CA PRO A 165 -5.32 -28.01 -13.22
C PRO A 165 -6.37 -27.47 -12.24
N TYR A 166 -6.09 -26.33 -11.60
CA TYR A 166 -6.99 -25.71 -10.61
C TYR A 166 -8.24 -25.14 -11.27
N ASP A 167 -8.13 -24.48 -12.42
CA ASP A 167 -9.28 -24.00 -13.22
C ASP A 167 -10.19 -25.14 -13.74
N LEU A 168 -9.79 -26.40 -13.54
CA LEU A 168 -10.52 -27.61 -13.92
C LEU A 168 -10.98 -28.43 -12.71
N TYR A 169 -11.11 -27.81 -11.53
CA TYR A 169 -11.65 -28.47 -10.33
C TYR A 169 -13.11 -28.94 -10.53
N TRP A 170 -13.88 -28.31 -11.41
CA TRP A 170 -15.27 -28.68 -11.72
C TRP A 170 -15.38 -29.82 -12.75
N TYR A 171 -14.28 -30.15 -13.44
CA TYR A 171 -14.25 -31.13 -14.53
C TYR A 171 -14.16 -32.58 -14.04
N ASN A 172 -15.09 -33.44 -14.44
CA ASN A 172 -15.07 -34.88 -14.19
C ASN A 172 -14.12 -35.61 -15.16
N LYS A 173 -12.92 -35.90 -14.66
CA LYS A 173 -11.83 -36.54 -15.40
C LYS A 173 -12.00 -38.06 -15.57
N THR A 174 -13.03 -38.66 -14.96
CA THR A 174 -13.33 -40.10 -15.06
C THR A 174 -14.39 -40.42 -16.11
N ALA A 175 -15.07 -39.38 -16.61
CA ALA A 175 -16.08 -39.48 -17.65
C ALA A 175 -15.48 -39.19 -19.03
N SER A 176 -16.20 -39.63 -20.06
CA SER A 176 -15.81 -39.40 -21.44
C SER A 176 -15.94 -37.93 -21.82
N THR A 177 -14.86 -37.33 -22.33
CA THR A 177 -14.83 -36.05 -23.05
C THR A 177 -14.78 -36.33 -24.54
N TRP A 178 -15.63 -35.68 -25.32
CA TRP A 178 -15.73 -35.92 -26.76
C TRP A 178 -15.93 -34.61 -27.52
N PHE A 179 -15.76 -34.69 -28.83
CA PHE A 179 -16.14 -33.59 -29.73
C PHE A 179 -16.95 -34.07 -30.93
N ASN A 180 -17.74 -33.17 -31.51
CA ASN A 180 -18.33 -33.31 -32.84
C ASN A 180 -17.78 -32.21 -33.74
N GLY A 181 -17.58 -32.48 -35.03
CA GLY A 181 -17.17 -31.48 -36.01
C GLY A 181 -18.29 -31.15 -36.98
N ARG A 182 -18.42 -29.88 -37.37
CA ARG A 182 -19.25 -29.46 -38.49
C ARG A 182 -18.38 -29.20 -39.70
N ILE A 183 -18.71 -29.85 -40.82
CA ILE A 183 -17.90 -29.82 -42.03
C ILE A 183 -18.54 -28.98 -43.14
N SER A 184 -17.69 -28.28 -43.90
CA SER A 184 -18.01 -27.65 -45.17
C SER A 184 -17.07 -28.22 -46.24
N GLY A 185 -17.58 -29.12 -47.08
CA GLY A 185 -16.72 -29.96 -47.93
C GLY A 185 -15.84 -30.88 -47.08
N ARG A 186 -14.51 -30.70 -47.14
CA ARG A 186 -13.55 -31.46 -46.31
C ARG A 186 -13.03 -30.68 -45.11
N GLU A 187 -13.28 -29.38 -45.05
CA GLU A 187 -12.83 -28.53 -43.97
C GLU A 187 -13.80 -28.66 -42.79
N VAL A 188 -13.23 -28.76 -41.58
CA VAL A 188 -14.02 -28.64 -40.34
C VAL A 188 -14.07 -27.15 -39.98
N VAL A 189 -15.28 -26.59 -39.94
CA VAL A 189 -15.49 -25.15 -39.70
C VAL A 189 -15.87 -24.83 -38.26
N GLU A 190 -16.49 -25.78 -37.56
CA GLU A 190 -16.81 -25.68 -36.13
C GLU A 190 -16.55 -27.02 -35.43
N ILE A 191 -16.21 -26.96 -34.15
CA ILE A 191 -16.17 -28.12 -33.26
C ILE A 191 -17.01 -27.87 -32.00
N ASP A 192 -17.85 -28.84 -31.65
CA ASP A 192 -18.61 -28.87 -30.40
C ASP A 192 -17.87 -29.79 -29.42
N ILE A 193 -17.20 -29.24 -28.41
CA ILE A 193 -16.43 -30.00 -27.41
C ILE A 193 -17.21 -30.09 -26.11
N ASN A 194 -17.18 -31.26 -25.45
CA ASN A 194 -17.88 -31.49 -24.20
C ASN A 194 -16.94 -31.81 -23.02
N PHE A 195 -17.16 -31.14 -21.90
CA PHE A 195 -16.53 -31.43 -20.61
C PHE A 195 -17.57 -31.91 -19.60
N PRO A 196 -17.59 -33.20 -19.22
CA PRO A 196 -18.42 -33.67 -18.12
C PRO A 196 -18.12 -32.92 -16.81
N ALA A 197 -19.16 -32.48 -16.11
CA ALA A 197 -19.03 -31.85 -14.80
C ALA A 197 -18.94 -32.90 -13.68
N ALA A 198 -18.14 -32.64 -12.65
CA ALA A 198 -18.07 -33.44 -11.43
C ALA A 198 -19.35 -33.26 -10.62
N ASP A 199 -19.81 -34.33 -9.95
CA ASP A 199 -21.13 -34.37 -9.33
C ASP A 199 -21.37 -33.26 -8.30
N ALA A 200 -20.32 -32.81 -7.59
CA ALA A 200 -20.39 -31.71 -6.64
C ALA A 200 -20.86 -30.39 -7.28
N TYR A 201 -20.50 -30.16 -8.55
CA TYR A 201 -20.73 -28.91 -9.29
C TYR A 201 -21.77 -29.06 -10.40
N ALA A 202 -22.13 -30.29 -10.78
CA ALA A 202 -22.92 -30.54 -11.97
C ALA A 202 -24.41 -30.20 -11.79
N GLY A 203 -25.03 -29.71 -12.86
CA GLY A 203 -26.49 -29.56 -12.94
C GLY A 203 -27.23 -30.91 -13.03
N PRO A 204 -28.57 -30.91 -12.90
CA PRO A 204 -29.37 -32.14 -12.87
C PRO A 204 -29.51 -32.83 -14.24
N GLU A 205 -29.26 -32.11 -15.33
CA GLU A 205 -29.47 -32.62 -16.69
C GLU A 205 -28.36 -33.60 -17.11
N ILE A 206 -28.79 -34.73 -17.68
CA ILE A 206 -27.89 -35.79 -18.17
C ILE A 206 -28.00 -35.87 -19.70
N GLU A 207 -26.86 -35.74 -20.37
CA GLU A 207 -26.71 -36.06 -21.78
C GLU A 207 -26.85 -37.58 -21.97
N GLN A 208 -27.92 -38.01 -22.65
CA GLN A 208 -28.28 -39.42 -22.74
C GLN A 208 -27.29 -40.22 -23.58
N GLN A 209 -26.70 -39.61 -24.61
CA GLN A 209 -25.77 -40.31 -25.51
C GLN A 209 -24.55 -40.87 -24.77
N TYR A 210 -24.04 -40.13 -23.78
CA TYR A 210 -22.82 -40.49 -23.04
C TYR A 210 -23.02 -40.66 -21.54
N LYS A 211 -24.25 -40.46 -21.04
CA LYS A 211 -24.63 -40.55 -19.62
C LYS A 211 -23.79 -39.63 -18.73
N THR A 212 -23.53 -38.41 -19.19
CA THR A 212 -22.73 -37.41 -18.48
C THR A 212 -23.51 -36.13 -18.25
N LYS A 213 -23.23 -35.46 -17.12
CA LYS A 213 -23.76 -34.11 -16.86
C LYS A 213 -22.85 -33.09 -17.52
N CYS A 214 -23.44 -32.21 -18.32
CA CYS A 214 -22.69 -31.28 -19.18
C CYS A 214 -23.08 -29.81 -18.92
N THR A 215 -23.42 -29.56 -17.66
CA THR A 215 -23.66 -28.24 -17.11
C THR A 215 -23.06 -28.19 -15.71
N VAL A 216 -22.61 -27.00 -15.31
CA VAL A 216 -22.21 -26.70 -13.93
C VAL A 216 -23.18 -25.71 -13.30
N ASP A 217 -23.34 -25.77 -11.98
CA ASP A 217 -23.97 -24.72 -11.19
C ASP A 217 -22.99 -23.55 -11.05
N SER A 218 -23.34 -22.43 -11.69
CA SER A 218 -22.55 -21.20 -11.69
C SER A 218 -22.34 -20.63 -10.29
N LYS A 219 -23.32 -20.80 -9.38
CA LYS A 219 -23.17 -20.32 -8.01
C LYS A 219 -22.10 -21.09 -7.24
N LYS A 220 -22.04 -22.41 -7.44
CA LYS A 220 -21.04 -23.26 -6.80
C LYS A 220 -19.64 -23.02 -7.36
N THR A 221 -19.55 -22.77 -8.64
CA THR A 221 -18.25 -22.52 -9.28
C THR A 221 -17.73 -21.11 -8.96
N GLY A 222 -18.59 -20.09 -9.02
CA GLY A 222 -18.24 -18.71 -8.66
C GLY A 222 -18.20 -18.40 -7.16
N ALA A 223 -18.40 -19.40 -6.28
CA ALA A 223 -18.49 -19.20 -4.83
C ALA A 223 -17.19 -18.60 -4.25
N ALA A 224 -16.03 -19.14 -4.64
CA ALA A 224 -14.74 -18.66 -4.14
C ALA A 224 -14.47 -17.20 -4.57
N SER A 225 -14.77 -16.85 -5.82
CA SER A 225 -14.57 -15.49 -6.34
C SER A 225 -15.48 -14.48 -5.64
N SER A 226 -16.75 -14.84 -5.43
CA SER A 226 -17.71 -13.99 -4.73
C SER A 226 -17.30 -13.77 -3.26
N ALA A 227 -16.89 -14.85 -2.59
CA ALA A 227 -16.42 -14.80 -1.21
C ALA A 227 -15.14 -13.95 -1.07
N ALA A 228 -14.18 -14.09 -2.00
CA ALA A 228 -12.96 -13.28 -2.01
C ALA A 228 -13.28 -11.79 -2.21
N GLU A 229 -14.24 -11.44 -3.08
CA GLU A 229 -14.68 -10.05 -3.26
C GLU A 229 -15.31 -9.48 -1.98
N ASN A 230 -16.14 -10.26 -1.29
CA ASN A 230 -16.75 -9.84 -0.04
C ASN A 230 -15.71 -9.65 1.07
N ALA A 231 -14.75 -10.56 1.19
CA ALA A 231 -13.66 -10.43 2.13
C ALA A 231 -12.79 -9.19 1.86
N ARG A 232 -12.51 -8.86 0.58
CA ARG A 232 -11.83 -7.61 0.19
C ARG A 232 -12.59 -6.34 0.60
N LYS A 233 -13.93 -6.36 0.60
CA LYS A 233 -14.74 -5.23 1.10
C LYS A 233 -14.55 -5.01 2.60
N ILE A 234 -14.40 -6.09 3.38
CA ILE A 234 -14.10 -6.02 4.82
C ILE A 234 -12.72 -5.41 5.04
N ILE A 235 -11.71 -5.88 4.29
CA ILE A 235 -10.34 -5.33 4.37
C ILE A 235 -10.34 -3.82 4.10
N GLU A 236 -10.98 -3.37 3.01
CA GLU A 236 -11.04 -1.95 2.67
C GLU A 236 -11.81 -1.12 3.71
N LYS A 237 -12.89 -1.68 4.29
CA LYS A 237 -13.68 -1.01 5.35
C LYS A 237 -12.84 -0.66 6.57
N HIS A 238 -11.93 -1.55 6.98
CA HIS A 238 -11.13 -1.43 8.22
C HIS A 238 -9.67 -0.98 7.98
N LYS A 239 -9.32 -0.61 6.74
CA LYS A 239 -7.96 -0.27 6.34
C LYS A 239 -7.31 0.87 7.13
N ALA A 240 -8.09 1.83 7.59
CA ALA A 240 -7.61 3.01 8.32
C ALA A 240 -7.45 2.78 9.83
N GLU A 241 -7.91 1.64 10.35
CA GLU A 241 -7.87 1.31 11.78
C GLU A 241 -6.45 0.96 12.23
N LYS A 242 -6.20 1.14 13.53
CA LYS A 242 -4.98 0.68 14.19
C LYS A 242 -4.89 -0.84 14.14
N ASP A 243 -3.69 -1.38 14.30
CA ASP A 243 -3.45 -2.81 14.16
C ASP A 243 -4.32 -3.68 15.07
N TYR A 244 -4.43 -3.33 16.35
CA TYR A 244 -5.30 -4.08 17.29
C TYR A 244 -6.78 -3.92 16.94
N GLU A 245 -7.24 -2.69 16.73
CA GLU A 245 -8.63 -2.37 16.39
C GLU A 245 -9.05 -3.11 15.12
N LYS A 246 -8.19 -3.14 14.10
CA LYS A 246 -8.40 -3.83 12.84
C LYS A 246 -8.59 -5.34 13.04
N MET A 247 -7.73 -5.98 13.83
CA MET A 247 -7.89 -7.40 14.16
C MET A 247 -9.17 -7.66 14.95
N GLU A 248 -9.51 -6.79 15.90
CA GLU A 248 -10.75 -6.90 16.67
C GLU A 248 -11.99 -6.79 15.75
N SER A 249 -12.00 -5.82 14.84
CA SER A 249 -13.01 -5.66 13.80
C SER A 249 -13.14 -6.91 12.92
N TYR A 250 -12.02 -7.53 12.50
CA TYR A 250 -12.05 -8.77 11.72
C TYR A 250 -12.64 -9.96 12.48
N LYS A 251 -12.32 -10.08 13.78
CA LYS A 251 -12.95 -11.08 14.64
C LYS A 251 -14.47 -10.85 14.72
N GLU A 252 -14.91 -9.61 14.91
CA GLU A 252 -16.35 -9.26 14.97
C GLU A 252 -17.07 -9.54 13.66
N GLU A 253 -16.52 -9.10 12.52
CA GLU A 253 -17.08 -9.38 11.19
C GLU A 253 -17.24 -10.88 10.93
N ILE A 254 -16.22 -11.68 11.28
CA ILE A 254 -16.31 -13.14 11.10
C ILE A 254 -17.41 -13.75 11.98
N CYS A 255 -17.49 -13.36 13.26
CA CYS A 255 -18.52 -13.87 14.18
C CYS A 255 -19.94 -13.41 13.76
N ASP A 256 -20.08 -12.24 13.15
CA ASP A 256 -21.37 -11.76 12.62
C ASP A 256 -21.80 -12.50 11.35
N LEU A 257 -20.85 -13.01 10.56
CA LEU A 257 -21.11 -13.61 9.25
C LEU A 257 -21.33 -15.13 9.29
N THR A 258 -20.93 -15.83 10.36
CA THR A 258 -21.02 -17.29 10.40
C THR A 258 -21.19 -17.82 11.82
N SER A 259 -21.68 -19.06 11.95
CA SER A 259 -21.77 -19.77 13.22
C SER A 259 -21.11 -21.14 13.15
N TYR A 260 -20.90 -21.77 14.32
CA TYR A 260 -20.22 -23.06 14.38
C TYR A 260 -21.06 -24.22 13.80
N ASN A 261 -20.50 -24.93 12.82
CA ASN A 261 -21.14 -26.06 12.16
C ASN A 261 -20.92 -27.39 12.90
N TYR A 262 -21.76 -27.66 13.90
CA TYR A 262 -21.74 -28.91 14.66
C TYR A 262 -22.06 -30.17 13.83
N ASP A 263 -22.74 -30.02 12.69
CA ASP A 263 -23.09 -31.14 11.83
C ASP A 263 -21.89 -31.62 11.01
N ALA A 264 -21.01 -30.70 10.59
CA ALA A 264 -19.83 -31.01 9.81
C ALA A 264 -18.83 -31.93 10.55
N VAL A 265 -18.71 -31.79 11.87
CA VAL A 265 -17.77 -32.61 12.67
C VAL A 265 -18.31 -33.99 13.05
N LYS A 266 -19.51 -34.35 12.60
CA LYS A 266 -20.09 -35.68 12.88
C LYS A 266 -19.37 -36.78 12.10
N PRO A 267 -19.27 -38.00 12.67
CA PRO A 267 -18.64 -39.12 11.97
C PRO A 267 -19.31 -39.40 10.61
N GLY A 268 -18.49 -39.52 9.56
CA GLY A 268 -18.95 -39.89 8.22
C GLY A 268 -19.29 -38.71 7.30
N VAL A 269 -19.16 -37.47 7.77
CA VAL A 269 -19.21 -36.29 6.90
C VAL A 269 -17.84 -36.12 6.24
N ALA A 270 -17.84 -35.91 4.91
CA ALA A 270 -16.62 -35.66 4.16
C ALA A 270 -16.12 -34.23 4.39
N TYR A 271 -14.81 -34.02 4.29
CA TYR A 271 -14.21 -32.69 4.26
C TYR A 271 -14.77 -31.89 3.08
N GLY A 272 -14.78 -30.56 3.21
CA GLY A 272 -15.36 -29.67 2.19
C GLY A 272 -15.56 -28.25 2.70
N ASP A 273 -16.61 -27.59 2.19
CA ASP A 273 -16.86 -26.17 2.40
C ASP A 273 -16.93 -25.70 3.87
N PRO A 274 -17.47 -26.48 4.85
CA PRO A 274 -17.45 -26.08 6.25
C PRO A 274 -16.05 -25.90 6.86
N TRP A 275 -15.01 -26.42 6.21
CA TRP A 275 -13.59 -26.25 6.62
C TRP A 275 -12.85 -25.21 5.77
N GLN A 276 -13.54 -24.52 4.85
CA GLN A 276 -12.98 -23.42 4.05
C GLN A 276 -13.51 -22.07 4.52
N MET A 277 -12.77 -21.01 4.22
CA MET A 277 -13.19 -19.63 4.52
C MET A 277 -14.32 -19.12 3.60
N ILE A 278 -14.70 -19.86 2.55
CA ILE A 278 -15.72 -19.43 1.59
C ILE A 278 -17.06 -19.18 2.27
N TYR A 279 -17.54 -20.12 3.09
CA TYR A 279 -18.80 -20.01 3.84
C TYR A 279 -18.79 -18.89 4.89
N VAL A 280 -17.63 -18.33 5.24
CA VAL A 280 -17.58 -17.14 6.10
C VAL A 280 -17.97 -15.89 5.29
N PHE A 281 -17.65 -15.84 4.00
CA PHE A 281 -17.79 -14.63 3.19
C PHE A 281 -18.80 -14.77 2.05
N ASP A 282 -19.60 -15.84 2.00
CA ASP A 282 -20.56 -16.08 0.92
C ASP A 282 -21.87 -15.29 1.07
N GLY A 283 -22.13 -14.74 2.26
CA GLY A 283 -23.34 -13.97 2.57
C GLY A 283 -24.60 -14.82 2.70
N ASP A 284 -24.46 -16.13 2.93
CA ASP A 284 -25.58 -17.06 3.14
C ASP A 284 -25.63 -17.53 4.60
N GLU A 285 -26.55 -16.99 5.38
CA GLU A 285 -26.77 -17.34 6.80
C GLU A 285 -27.07 -18.85 7.04
N SER A 286 -27.38 -19.62 5.99
CA SER A 286 -27.60 -21.06 6.10
C SER A 286 -26.32 -21.89 6.01
N THR A 287 -25.21 -21.30 5.55
CA THR A 287 -23.89 -21.92 5.53
C THR A 287 -23.14 -21.56 6.81
N ASN A 288 -22.31 -22.50 7.28
CA ASN A 288 -21.65 -22.40 8.58
C ASN A 288 -20.33 -23.16 8.54
N VAL A 289 -19.34 -22.70 9.30
CA VAL A 289 -17.99 -23.29 9.30
C VAL A 289 -17.61 -23.92 10.64
N VAL A 290 -16.59 -24.77 10.61
CA VAL A 290 -15.90 -25.26 11.82
C VAL A 290 -14.67 -24.42 12.09
N CYS A 291 -13.92 -24.73 13.15
CA CYS A 291 -12.75 -23.97 13.60
C CYS A 291 -11.72 -23.65 12.51
N GLU A 292 -11.52 -24.57 11.56
CA GLU A 292 -10.64 -24.36 10.41
C GLU A 292 -11.11 -23.22 9.49
N GLY A 293 -12.42 -23.07 9.26
CA GLY A 293 -12.97 -21.98 8.45
C GLY A 293 -12.80 -20.62 9.12
N TYR A 294 -13.07 -20.53 10.44
CA TYR A 294 -12.81 -19.32 11.24
C TYR A 294 -11.34 -18.91 11.19
N ALA A 295 -10.42 -19.85 11.46
CA ALA A 295 -8.99 -19.57 11.52
C ALA A 295 -8.42 -19.13 10.17
N LYS A 296 -8.86 -19.78 9.08
CA LYS A 296 -8.49 -19.39 7.70
C LYS A 296 -9.03 -18.02 7.32
N ALA A 297 -10.29 -17.72 7.66
CA ALA A 297 -10.90 -16.42 7.38
C ALA A 297 -10.15 -15.28 8.10
N PHE A 298 -9.85 -15.47 9.38
CA PHE A 298 -9.10 -14.49 10.17
C PHE A 298 -7.70 -14.27 9.61
N GLN A 299 -6.98 -15.37 9.33
CA GLN A 299 -5.66 -15.28 8.73
C GLN A 299 -5.70 -14.58 7.36
N TYR A 300 -6.68 -14.86 6.51
CA TYR A 300 -6.79 -14.19 5.21
C TYR A 300 -6.97 -12.68 5.35
N LEU A 301 -7.92 -12.22 6.18
CA LEU A 301 -8.16 -10.79 6.38
C LEU A 301 -6.89 -10.11 6.92
N CYS A 302 -6.18 -10.79 7.80
CA CYS A 302 -4.91 -10.39 8.36
C CYS A 302 -3.78 -10.29 7.30
N ASP A 303 -3.54 -11.36 6.54
CA ASP A 303 -2.46 -11.47 5.56
C ASP A 303 -2.63 -10.48 4.40
N MET A 304 -3.88 -10.15 4.06
CA MET A 304 -4.21 -9.22 2.98
C MET A 304 -4.34 -7.75 3.44
N SER A 305 -3.99 -7.46 4.69
CA SER A 305 -4.08 -6.11 5.25
C SER A 305 -2.72 -5.50 5.54
N ASP A 306 -2.63 -4.18 5.39
CA ASP A 306 -1.46 -3.43 5.83
C ASP A 306 -1.51 -3.22 7.36
N PHE A 307 -0.48 -3.71 8.05
CA PHE A 307 -0.26 -3.47 9.48
C PHE A 307 0.86 -2.44 9.68
N LEU A 308 0.71 -1.60 10.71
CA LEU A 308 1.70 -0.59 11.08
C LEU A 308 2.96 -1.22 11.69
N ASP A 309 2.80 -2.37 12.35
CA ASP A 309 3.92 -3.15 12.86
C ASP A 309 4.61 -3.95 11.73
N PRO A 310 5.87 -3.66 11.38
CA PRO A 310 6.58 -4.41 10.34
C PRO A 310 6.97 -5.84 10.76
N GLY A 311 6.92 -6.16 12.05
CA GLY A 311 7.12 -7.50 12.59
C GLY A 311 5.83 -8.33 12.66
N TYR A 312 4.72 -7.77 12.18
CA TYR A 312 3.42 -8.44 12.15
C TYR A 312 3.44 -9.75 11.37
N ASN A 313 2.77 -10.77 11.90
CA ASN A 313 2.48 -12.01 11.19
C ASN A 313 1.26 -12.72 11.81
N CYS A 314 0.38 -13.29 10.98
CA CYS A 314 -0.69 -14.19 11.43
C CYS A 314 -0.43 -15.59 10.87
N CYS A 315 -0.56 -16.64 11.69
CA CYS A 315 -0.48 -17.99 11.16
C CYS A 315 -1.48 -18.95 11.82
N SER A 316 -2.08 -19.81 11.00
CA SER A 316 -2.90 -20.92 11.47
C SER A 316 -2.04 -22.04 12.03
N VAL A 317 -2.50 -22.60 13.14
CA VAL A 317 -1.86 -23.68 13.90
C VAL A 317 -2.90 -24.73 14.27
N THR A 318 -2.48 -25.99 14.37
CA THR A 318 -3.37 -27.10 14.73
C THR A 318 -2.91 -27.84 15.98
N GLY A 319 -3.87 -28.41 16.69
CA GLY A 319 -3.59 -29.14 17.92
C GLY A 319 -4.81 -29.70 18.60
N MET A 320 -4.70 -29.89 19.91
CA MET A 320 -5.77 -30.37 20.78
C MET A 320 -6.22 -29.23 21.70
N MET A 321 -7.52 -28.94 21.69
CA MET A 321 -8.15 -28.05 22.66
C MET A 321 -8.88 -28.88 23.72
N ARG A 322 -8.81 -28.46 24.98
CA ARG A 322 -9.51 -29.06 26.12
C ARG A 322 -10.20 -27.98 26.95
N GLY A 323 -11.40 -28.27 27.45
CA GLY A 323 -12.21 -27.31 28.22
C GLY A 323 -13.12 -26.46 27.33
N GLY A 324 -13.92 -25.58 27.94
CA GLY A 324 -14.85 -24.70 27.22
C GLY A 324 -15.99 -25.46 26.52
N THR A 325 -16.12 -25.27 25.21
CA THR A 325 -17.21 -25.79 24.36
C THR A 325 -17.04 -27.25 23.93
N GLY A 326 -15.87 -27.86 24.14
CA GLY A 326 -15.63 -29.29 23.91
C GLY A 326 -14.16 -29.66 23.75
N GLU A 327 -13.79 -30.90 24.10
CA GLU A 327 -12.44 -31.44 23.83
C GLU A 327 -12.36 -32.03 22.43
N GLY A 328 -11.32 -31.65 21.67
CA GLY A 328 -11.08 -32.23 20.36
C GLY A 328 -9.94 -31.58 19.57
N PRO A 329 -9.63 -32.16 18.38
CA PRO A 329 -8.77 -31.51 17.40
C PRO A 329 -9.30 -30.11 17.06
N HIS A 330 -8.41 -29.14 17.03
CA HIS A 330 -8.78 -27.73 16.84
C HIS A 330 -7.76 -27.00 15.97
N MET A 331 -8.21 -25.93 15.32
CA MET A 331 -7.38 -24.98 14.59
C MET A 331 -7.65 -23.58 15.11
N TRP A 332 -6.59 -22.81 15.33
CA TRP A 332 -6.65 -21.42 15.78
C TRP A 332 -5.48 -20.64 15.16
N ASN A 333 -5.37 -19.35 15.46
CA ASN A 333 -4.31 -18.48 14.95
C ASN A 333 -3.33 -18.09 16.04
N ILE A 334 -2.08 -17.86 15.63
CA ILE A 334 -1.10 -17.11 16.39
C ILE A 334 -0.83 -15.80 15.66
N VAL A 335 -0.91 -14.69 16.41
CA VAL A 335 -0.54 -13.35 15.93
C VAL A 335 0.79 -12.97 16.57
N THR A 336 1.80 -12.76 15.74
CA THR A 336 3.04 -12.07 16.12
C THR A 336 2.84 -10.58 15.88
N ILE A 337 3.00 -9.77 16.93
CA ILE A 337 2.94 -8.31 16.85
C ILE A 337 3.75 -7.72 18.01
N GLY A 338 4.47 -6.63 17.76
CA GLY A 338 5.52 -6.12 18.63
C GLY A 338 6.59 -7.17 18.88
N ASP A 339 6.90 -7.41 20.15
CA ASP A 339 7.89 -8.40 20.59
C ASP A 339 7.26 -9.74 21.03
N GLY A 340 5.96 -9.95 20.78
CA GLY A 340 5.19 -11.06 21.35
C GLY A 340 4.41 -11.88 20.32
N ASN A 341 4.09 -13.12 20.70
CA ASN A 341 3.13 -13.97 20.00
C ASN A 341 1.88 -14.16 20.87
N TYR A 342 0.70 -14.07 20.28
CA TYR A 342 -0.57 -14.07 21.00
C TYR A 342 -1.51 -15.10 20.39
N LEU A 343 -2.25 -15.81 21.24
CA LEU A 343 -3.27 -16.74 20.79
C LEU A 343 -4.52 -15.98 20.37
N VAL A 344 -5.04 -16.31 19.19
CA VAL A 344 -6.33 -15.84 18.68
C VAL A 344 -7.17 -17.05 18.29
N ASP A 345 -8.28 -17.25 18.98
CA ASP A 345 -9.29 -18.27 18.65
C ASP A 345 -10.63 -17.60 18.40
N VAL A 346 -10.87 -17.23 17.14
CA VAL A 346 -12.12 -16.58 16.70
C VAL A 346 -13.33 -17.51 16.88
N THR A 347 -13.14 -18.82 16.70
CA THR A 347 -14.20 -19.83 16.90
C THR A 347 -14.79 -19.74 18.31
N ASN A 348 -13.93 -19.55 19.31
CA ASN A 348 -14.34 -19.41 20.70
C ASN A 348 -14.44 -17.93 21.13
N SER A 349 -14.52 -17.00 20.18
CA SER A 349 -14.89 -15.60 20.43
C SER A 349 -16.32 -15.28 19.99
N ASP A 350 -17.03 -16.26 19.42
CA ASP A 350 -18.40 -16.17 18.91
C ASP A 350 -19.46 -16.16 20.04
N ASP A 351 -20.70 -15.77 19.73
CA ASP A 351 -21.79 -15.64 20.69
C ASP A 351 -22.06 -16.96 21.44
N GLY A 352 -22.12 -16.89 22.77
CA GLY A 352 -22.34 -18.03 23.64
C GLY A 352 -21.15 -18.98 23.78
N THR A 353 -19.97 -18.63 23.27
CA THR A 353 -18.74 -19.44 23.40
C THR A 353 -17.84 -18.98 24.54
N ALA A 354 -16.80 -19.76 24.84
CA ALA A 354 -16.05 -19.58 26.07
C ALA A 354 -15.27 -18.26 26.17
N GLY A 355 -14.88 -17.67 25.05
CA GLY A 355 -14.12 -16.42 24.96
C GLY A 355 -14.92 -15.24 24.38
N GLU A 356 -16.25 -15.32 24.27
CA GLU A 356 -17.14 -14.24 23.78
C GLU A 356 -16.82 -12.87 24.42
N ARG A 357 -16.55 -12.86 25.74
CA ARG A 357 -16.18 -11.64 26.50
C ARG A 357 -14.68 -11.47 26.70
N GLY A 358 -13.89 -11.96 25.74
CA GLY A 358 -12.43 -11.94 25.76
C GLY A 358 -11.81 -13.13 26.50
N GLY A 359 -10.48 -13.17 26.49
CA GLY A 359 -9.67 -14.23 27.12
C GLY A 359 -9.10 -15.26 26.15
N LEU A 360 -9.58 -15.31 24.90
CA LEU A 360 -9.05 -16.12 23.81
C LEU A 360 -8.74 -15.32 22.53
N PHE A 361 -8.86 -14.00 22.59
CA PHE A 361 -8.47 -13.08 21.52
C PHE A 361 -7.28 -12.25 22.00
N MET A 362 -6.19 -12.26 21.24
CA MET A 362 -4.90 -11.67 21.61
C MET A 362 -4.43 -12.11 23.01
N ALA A 363 -4.64 -13.38 23.33
CA ALA A 363 -4.39 -13.94 24.65
C ALA A 363 -2.90 -14.25 24.86
N TRP A 364 -2.43 -14.00 26.09
CA TRP A 364 -1.06 -14.22 26.52
C TRP A 364 -0.98 -15.23 27.67
N ASP A 365 0.20 -15.81 27.85
CA ASP A 365 0.45 -16.84 28.85
C ASP A 365 0.61 -16.26 30.26
N LYS A 366 -0.38 -16.50 31.11
CA LYS A 366 -0.36 -16.16 32.55
C LYS A 366 0.10 -17.32 33.43
N ASN A 367 0.16 -18.53 32.88
CA ASN A 367 0.27 -19.78 33.63
C ASN A 367 1.60 -20.51 33.39
N ASN A 368 2.56 -19.84 32.75
CA ASN A 368 3.89 -20.37 32.45
C ASN A 368 3.81 -21.71 31.67
N GLY A 369 2.96 -21.70 30.65
CA GLY A 369 2.85 -22.74 29.64
C GLY A 369 4.10 -22.83 28.76
N SER A 370 4.08 -23.76 27.81
CA SER A 370 5.20 -23.98 26.91
C SER A 370 4.74 -24.66 25.63
N VAL A 371 5.51 -24.50 24.55
CA VAL A 371 5.26 -25.21 23.28
C VAL A 371 5.12 -26.72 23.49
N GLU A 372 5.87 -27.30 24.44
CA GLU A 372 5.84 -28.74 24.67
C GLU A 372 4.59 -29.21 25.42
N ASN A 373 4.22 -28.52 26.50
CA ASN A 373 3.13 -28.92 27.40
C ASN A 373 1.77 -28.26 27.09
N GLY A 374 1.76 -27.28 26.19
CA GLY A 374 0.60 -26.45 25.89
C GLY A 374 0.48 -25.21 26.79
N TYR A 375 -0.57 -24.44 26.51
CA TYR A 375 -0.91 -23.18 27.16
C TYR A 375 -2.30 -23.27 27.78
N VAL A 376 -2.50 -22.59 28.91
CA VAL A 376 -3.75 -22.62 29.68
C VAL A 376 -4.30 -21.21 29.80
N PHE A 377 -5.55 -21.02 29.39
CA PHE A 377 -6.25 -19.74 29.42
C PHE A 377 -7.53 -19.88 30.26
N ASN A 378 -7.77 -18.89 31.13
CA ASN A 378 -8.98 -18.81 31.94
C ASN A 378 -9.90 -17.76 31.33
N THR A 379 -11.16 -18.09 31.09
CA THR A 379 -12.15 -17.15 30.55
C THR A 379 -13.14 -16.72 31.64
N VAL A 380 -13.87 -15.63 31.41
CA VAL A 380 -14.77 -15.04 32.42
C VAL A 380 -16.06 -15.84 32.60
N TYR A 381 -16.50 -16.55 31.56
CA TYR A 381 -17.79 -17.25 31.53
C TYR A 381 -17.75 -18.69 32.02
N TYR A 382 -16.60 -19.35 31.90
CA TYR A 382 -16.41 -20.73 32.28
C TYR A 382 -15.41 -20.80 33.44
N ASP A 383 -15.85 -21.40 34.56
CA ASP A 383 -14.97 -21.67 35.71
C ASP A 383 -13.85 -22.68 35.37
N ASP A 384 -13.90 -23.29 34.17
CA ASP A 384 -12.96 -24.28 33.69
C ASP A 384 -11.90 -23.66 32.77
N ALA A 385 -10.64 -23.99 33.05
CA ALA A 385 -9.51 -23.58 32.24
C ALA A 385 -9.51 -24.26 30.86
N ILE A 386 -9.17 -23.51 29.81
CA ILE A 386 -9.06 -24.02 28.45
C ILE A 386 -7.58 -24.23 28.12
N THR A 387 -7.25 -25.42 27.64
CA THR A 387 -5.87 -25.80 27.30
C THR A 387 -5.71 -25.98 25.81
N PHE A 388 -4.65 -25.41 25.24
CA PHE A 388 -4.25 -25.55 23.84
C PHE A 388 -2.88 -26.22 23.78
N ALA A 389 -2.80 -27.36 23.09
CA ALA A 389 -1.54 -28.07 22.87
C ALA A 389 -1.32 -28.32 21.38
N TYR A 390 -0.20 -27.88 20.84
CA TYR A 390 0.12 -28.06 19.42
C TYR A 390 0.34 -29.52 19.06
N ASP A 391 -0.13 -29.92 17.88
CA ASP A 391 0.17 -31.24 17.33
C ASP A 391 1.62 -31.33 16.80
N GLY A 392 2.07 -32.55 16.51
CA GLY A 392 3.43 -32.78 16.02
C GLY A 392 3.74 -32.07 14.70
N ARG A 393 2.76 -31.94 13.80
CA ARG A 393 2.98 -31.29 12.49
C ARG A 393 3.21 -29.79 12.67
N THR A 394 2.44 -29.15 13.54
CA THR A 394 2.60 -27.73 13.88
C THR A 394 3.95 -27.49 14.54
N LYS A 395 4.36 -28.35 15.49
CA LYS A 395 5.69 -28.28 16.13
C LYS A 395 6.84 -28.45 15.13
N ASP A 396 6.71 -29.37 14.18
CA ASP A 396 7.72 -29.61 13.15
C ASP A 396 7.82 -28.44 12.15
N LEU A 397 6.68 -27.83 11.81
CA LEU A 397 6.59 -26.72 10.86
C LEU A 397 7.20 -25.42 11.40
N TYR A 398 6.83 -25.04 12.63
CA TYR A 398 7.21 -23.76 13.22
C TYR A 398 8.39 -23.85 14.20
N GLY A 399 8.84 -25.07 14.50
CA GLY A 399 9.88 -25.35 15.48
C GLY A 399 9.42 -25.11 16.93
N THR A 400 10.24 -25.55 17.88
CA THR A 400 9.92 -25.48 19.32
C THR A 400 10.93 -24.68 20.15
N GLY A 401 11.88 -24.01 19.49
CA GLY A 401 12.90 -23.18 20.14
C GLY A 401 12.40 -21.79 20.54
N ASP A 402 13.26 -20.99 21.15
CA ASP A 402 12.91 -19.67 21.70
C ASP A 402 12.39 -18.65 20.67
N ASN A 403 12.74 -18.82 19.40
CA ASN A 403 12.31 -17.95 18.30
C ASN A 403 11.08 -18.51 17.56
N SER A 404 10.45 -19.58 18.07
CA SER A 404 9.24 -20.13 17.47
C SER A 404 8.06 -19.20 17.68
N VAL A 405 7.24 -19.02 16.64
CA VAL A 405 5.93 -18.33 16.73
C VAL A 405 5.01 -19.03 17.73
N LEU A 406 5.22 -20.32 18.00
CA LEU A 406 4.42 -21.10 18.96
C LEU A 406 4.65 -20.67 20.42
N LYS A 407 5.68 -19.86 20.69
CA LYS A 407 5.98 -19.37 22.04
C LYS A 407 5.12 -18.15 22.36
N ILE A 408 4.01 -18.37 23.06
CA ILE A 408 3.10 -17.29 23.50
C ILE A 408 3.80 -16.34 24.48
N ALA A 409 3.54 -15.04 24.31
CA ALA A 409 4.05 -13.96 25.15
C ALA A 409 3.62 -14.15 26.61
N SER A 410 4.49 -13.76 27.56
CA SER A 410 4.19 -13.82 29.00
C SER A 410 3.52 -12.56 29.55
N ALA A 411 3.21 -11.59 28.69
CA ALA A 411 2.61 -10.31 29.04
C ALA A 411 1.54 -9.94 28.01
N GLU A 412 0.58 -9.11 28.44
CA GLU A 412 -0.45 -8.55 27.58
C GLU A 412 0.16 -7.74 26.44
N TYR A 413 -0.55 -7.69 25.31
CA TYR A 413 -0.15 -6.82 24.22
C TYR A 413 -0.30 -5.36 24.64
N GLU A 414 0.78 -4.59 24.50
CA GLU A 414 0.75 -3.14 24.61
C GLU A 414 1.08 -2.55 23.24
N GLU A 415 0.20 -1.69 22.73
CA GLU A 415 0.42 -1.02 21.45
C GLU A 415 1.75 -0.25 21.47
N PRO A 416 2.70 -0.54 20.55
CA PRO A 416 3.99 0.14 20.53
C PRO A 416 3.80 1.63 20.30
N LYS A 417 4.33 2.44 21.22
CA LYS A 417 4.35 3.91 21.08
C LYS A 417 5.27 4.28 19.93
N GLY A 418 4.67 4.71 18.82
CA GLY A 418 5.40 5.28 17.68
C GLY A 418 6.08 6.61 18.01
N THR A 419 6.67 7.21 16.99
CA THR A 419 7.32 8.51 17.05
C THR A 419 6.35 9.59 16.63
N ALA A 420 6.12 10.58 17.50
CA ALA A 420 5.23 11.69 17.16
C ALA A 420 5.67 12.42 15.86
N PRO A 421 4.71 12.85 15.02
CA PRO A 421 5.02 13.64 13.84
C PRO A 421 5.83 14.89 14.16
N VAL A 422 6.67 15.33 13.24
CA VAL A 422 7.50 16.54 13.38
C VAL A 422 7.00 17.63 12.45
N ILE A 423 6.85 18.84 12.97
CA ILE A 423 6.52 20.05 12.19
C ILE A 423 7.83 20.81 11.96
N GLU A 424 8.29 20.83 10.72
CA GLU A 424 9.52 21.51 10.28
C GLU A 424 9.22 22.89 9.68
N GLY A 425 10.24 23.75 9.60
CA GLY A 425 10.17 25.08 8.99
C GLY A 425 9.74 26.21 9.93
N VAL A 426 9.19 25.89 11.10
CA VAL A 426 8.83 26.86 12.13
C VAL A 426 9.07 26.34 13.55
N GLU A 427 9.34 27.25 14.47
CA GLU A 427 9.43 26.98 15.91
C GLU A 427 8.11 27.31 16.63
N ASN A 428 7.77 26.51 17.65
CA ASN A 428 6.60 26.75 18.49
C ASN A 428 6.75 28.06 19.29
N GLY A 429 5.72 28.90 19.25
CA GLY A 429 5.75 30.28 19.75
C GLY A 429 6.41 31.27 18.79
N GLY A 430 6.85 30.83 17.61
CA GLY A 430 7.58 31.65 16.64
C GLY A 430 6.76 32.85 16.13
N ASN A 431 7.47 33.96 15.89
CA ASN A 431 6.90 35.22 15.44
C ASN A 431 7.58 35.69 14.14
N TYR A 432 6.85 35.63 13.03
CA TYR A 432 7.38 35.82 11.69
C TYR A 432 6.81 37.09 11.03
N TYR A 433 7.49 37.61 10.00
CA TYR A 433 7.12 38.85 9.31
C TYR A 433 6.84 38.66 7.81
N ALA A 434 6.68 37.42 7.37
CA ALA A 434 6.30 37.05 6.01
C ALA A 434 5.77 35.61 5.98
N THR A 435 5.28 35.19 4.82
CA THR A 435 4.84 33.80 4.57
C THR A 435 5.88 32.78 5.04
N GLN A 436 5.41 31.73 5.72
CA GLN A 436 6.21 30.57 6.14
C GLN A 436 5.75 29.32 5.41
N LYS A 437 6.70 28.46 5.09
CA LYS A 437 6.44 27.10 4.60
C LYS A 437 6.75 26.12 5.71
N ILE A 438 5.80 25.25 6.00
CA ILE A 438 5.98 24.16 6.96
C ILE A 438 5.92 22.83 6.22
N THR A 439 6.65 21.86 6.75
CA THR A 439 6.60 20.46 6.29
C THR A 439 6.32 19.57 7.49
N VAL A 440 5.30 18.73 7.40
CA VAL A 440 5.03 17.70 8.40
C VAL A 440 5.67 16.40 7.95
N ARG A 441 6.45 15.78 8.84
CA ARG A 441 7.04 14.46 8.62
C ARG A 441 6.63 13.52 9.71
N ASP A 442 6.46 12.27 9.34
CA ASP A 442 6.25 11.19 10.27
C ASP A 442 7.29 10.10 10.00
N ALA A 443 7.97 9.64 11.04
CA ALA A 443 9.10 8.72 10.91
C ALA A 443 8.65 7.28 10.64
N ASP A 444 7.47 6.92 11.16
CA ASP A 444 6.89 5.58 11.06
C ASP A 444 6.00 5.47 9.80
N ASN A 445 5.86 6.57 9.05
CA ASN A 445 5.09 6.71 7.83
C ASN A 445 3.59 6.39 8.03
N ASP A 446 3.07 6.72 9.22
CA ASP A 446 1.69 6.47 9.61
C ASP A 446 0.93 7.76 9.99
N LEU A 447 1.35 8.89 9.42
CA LEU A 447 0.67 10.19 9.55
C LEU A 447 -0.82 10.07 9.23
N ALA A 448 -1.68 10.44 10.18
CA ALA A 448 -3.13 10.37 10.04
C ALA A 448 -3.74 11.70 9.61
N SER A 449 -3.33 12.81 10.24
CA SER A 449 -3.91 14.12 9.96
C SER A 449 -2.95 15.28 10.18
N VAL A 450 -3.19 16.36 9.43
CA VAL A 450 -2.59 17.66 9.67
C VAL A 450 -3.70 18.69 9.64
N THR A 451 -3.84 19.44 10.73
CA THR A 451 -4.83 20.50 10.82
C THR A 451 -4.17 21.86 11.09
N VAL A 452 -4.74 22.90 10.48
CA VAL A 452 -4.38 24.30 10.72
C VAL A 452 -5.61 25.04 11.21
N ASN A 453 -5.56 25.56 12.44
CA ASN A 453 -6.69 26.20 13.11
C ASN A 453 -7.97 25.33 13.11
N GLY A 454 -7.80 24.01 13.27
CA GLY A 454 -8.88 23.03 13.29
C GLY A 454 -9.44 22.64 11.92
N LYS A 455 -8.82 23.07 10.81
CA LYS A 455 -9.19 22.64 9.46
C LYS A 455 -8.17 21.65 8.92
N GLN A 456 -8.65 20.54 8.35
CA GLN A 456 -7.82 19.53 7.71
C GLN A 456 -7.10 20.10 6.48
N GLU A 457 -5.81 19.82 6.37
CA GLU A 457 -4.99 20.13 5.20
C GLU A 457 -4.82 18.87 4.32
N ALA A 458 -4.77 19.07 3.01
CA ALA A 458 -4.73 17.97 2.04
C ALA A 458 -3.32 17.38 1.83
N GLY A 459 -2.28 17.99 2.38
CA GLY A 459 -0.90 17.58 2.19
C GLY A 459 -0.01 17.97 3.37
N THR A 460 1.24 17.52 3.31
CA THR A 460 2.22 17.72 4.37
C THR A 460 3.05 18.99 4.22
N GLU A 461 3.05 19.61 3.04
CA GLU A 461 3.66 20.91 2.79
C GLU A 461 2.60 22.01 2.79
N ILE A 462 2.68 22.94 3.74
CA ILE A 462 1.65 23.96 3.95
C ILE A 462 2.30 25.35 3.97
N SER A 463 1.67 26.32 3.30
CA SER A 463 2.12 27.72 3.29
C SER A 463 1.17 28.59 4.11
N LEU A 464 1.72 29.30 5.10
CA LEU A 464 0.97 30.13 6.05
C LEU A 464 1.41 31.59 5.91
N SER A 465 0.48 32.54 5.86
CA SER A 465 0.78 33.96 5.64
C SER A 465 -0.07 34.88 6.52
N ALA A 466 0.31 36.15 6.62
CA ALA A 466 -0.53 37.14 7.29
C ALA A 466 -1.79 37.48 6.45
N ASP A 467 -2.71 38.27 7.00
CA ASP A 467 -3.70 38.97 6.19
C ASP A 467 -3.06 40.21 5.56
N ASN A 468 -2.30 40.00 4.49
CA ASN A 468 -1.58 41.08 3.81
C ASN A 468 -2.53 42.11 3.19
N GLN A 469 -3.73 41.70 2.76
CA GLN A 469 -4.72 42.60 2.16
C GLN A 469 -5.27 43.60 3.17
N ASN A 470 -5.54 43.16 4.40
CA ASN A 470 -6.07 44.02 5.46
C ASN A 470 -4.99 44.52 6.43
N ASN A 471 -3.72 44.19 6.17
CA ASN A 471 -2.60 44.48 7.04
C ASN A 471 -2.87 43.99 8.49
N ARG A 472 -3.17 42.71 8.67
CA ARG A 472 -3.41 42.13 9.99
C ARG A 472 -2.57 40.88 10.21
N LYS A 473 -2.02 40.76 11.42
CA LYS A 473 -1.37 39.52 11.85
C LYS A 473 -2.38 38.37 11.87
N LYS A 474 -1.90 37.16 11.62
CA LYS A 474 -2.65 35.91 11.82
C LYS A 474 -1.91 35.01 12.78
N GLU A 475 -2.69 34.29 13.59
CA GLU A 475 -2.18 33.26 14.49
C GLU A 475 -2.62 31.90 13.94
N TYR A 476 -1.72 30.94 14.02
CA TYR A 476 -1.91 29.59 13.52
C TYR A 476 -1.60 28.59 14.63
N THR A 477 -2.51 27.66 14.86
CA THR A 477 -2.27 26.44 15.62
C THR A 477 -2.24 25.30 14.62
N ILE A 478 -1.08 24.69 14.44
CA ILE A 478 -0.87 23.52 13.59
C ILE A 478 -0.85 22.30 14.52
N ILE A 479 -1.60 21.26 14.17
CA ILE A 479 -1.59 19.98 14.88
C ILE A 479 -1.39 18.88 13.85
N ALA A 480 -0.39 18.03 14.07
CA ALA A 480 -0.16 16.82 13.31
C ALA A 480 -0.35 15.61 14.23
N GLU A 481 -1.10 14.62 13.77
CA GLU A 481 -1.41 13.40 14.52
C GLU A 481 -1.13 12.18 13.64
N ASP A 482 -0.53 11.14 14.21
CA ASP A 482 -0.32 9.85 13.56
C ASP A 482 -1.46 8.87 13.86
N ARG A 483 -1.48 7.71 13.18
CA ARG A 483 -2.49 6.67 13.39
C ARG A 483 -2.37 5.99 14.75
N ARG A 484 -1.20 6.03 15.39
CA ARG A 484 -0.95 5.48 16.74
C ARG A 484 -1.45 6.41 17.85
N GLY A 485 -1.82 7.65 17.52
CA GLY A 485 -2.36 8.66 18.41
C GLY A 485 -1.31 9.58 19.04
N ASN A 486 -0.05 9.53 18.57
CA ASN A 486 0.92 10.55 18.94
C ASN A 486 0.61 11.85 18.19
N SER A 487 0.90 12.97 18.84
CA SER A 487 0.60 14.29 18.28
C SER A 487 1.67 15.32 18.58
N THR A 488 1.83 16.26 17.65
CA THR A 488 2.67 17.44 17.81
C THR A 488 1.86 18.68 17.49
N SER A 489 1.94 19.69 18.37
CA SER A 489 1.27 20.98 18.18
C SER A 489 2.28 22.11 18.13
N CYS A 490 2.11 23.00 17.14
CA CYS A 490 2.93 24.20 16.96
C CYS A 490 2.02 25.42 16.82
N LYS A 491 2.22 26.43 17.67
CA LYS A 491 1.52 27.72 17.59
C LYS A 491 2.47 28.79 17.08
N ILE A 492 2.10 29.50 16.02
CA ILE A 492 2.91 30.58 15.45
C ILE A 492 2.09 31.85 15.21
N THR A 493 2.79 32.98 15.10
CA THR A 493 2.22 34.26 14.67
C THR A 493 2.93 34.73 13.41
N ILE A 494 2.16 35.13 12.39
CA ILE A 494 2.69 35.74 11.17
C ILE A 494 2.15 37.16 11.07
N ASN A 495 3.04 38.14 11.10
CA ASN A 495 2.74 39.55 10.93
C ASN A 495 2.93 39.96 9.46
N PRO A 496 2.19 40.97 8.98
CA PRO A 496 2.44 41.57 7.68
C PRO A 496 3.87 42.15 7.59
N CYS A 497 4.54 41.96 6.46
CA CYS A 497 5.89 42.51 6.22
C CYS A 497 5.96 44.04 6.32
N SER A 498 4.84 44.72 6.03
CA SER A 498 4.65 46.16 6.20
C SER A 498 4.83 46.65 7.64
N ASP A 499 4.70 45.79 8.66
CA ASP A 499 4.97 46.19 10.04
C ASP A 499 6.46 46.47 10.28
N LEU A 500 7.36 45.80 9.53
CA LEU A 500 8.79 46.15 9.52
C LEU A 500 9.02 47.52 8.87
N GLN A 501 8.30 47.83 7.78
CA GLN A 501 8.37 49.14 7.12
C GLN A 501 7.91 50.27 8.07
N LYS A 502 6.83 50.06 8.81
CA LYS A 502 6.33 51.01 9.81
C LYS A 502 7.30 51.23 10.94
N ARG A 503 7.98 50.18 11.41
CA ARG A 503 8.94 50.24 12.53
C ARG A 503 10.03 51.30 12.32
N ILE A 504 10.48 51.48 11.07
CA ILE A 504 11.50 52.45 10.68
C ILE A 504 10.95 53.62 9.83
N SER A 505 9.63 53.77 9.75
CA SER A 505 9.01 54.78 8.87
C SER A 505 9.38 56.21 9.25
N HIS A 506 9.54 56.49 10.54
CA HIS A 506 9.89 57.79 11.11
C HIS A 506 11.38 58.18 10.96
N LEU A 507 12.22 57.25 10.52
CA LEU A 507 13.66 57.47 10.34
C LEU A 507 14.00 57.82 8.88
N SER A 508 14.89 58.79 8.71
CA SER A 508 15.55 59.15 7.46
C SER A 508 17.05 59.37 7.71
N VAL A 509 17.82 59.54 6.64
CA VAL A 509 19.25 59.87 6.72
C VAL A 509 19.53 61.18 7.48
N ASP A 510 18.55 62.07 7.56
CA ASP A 510 18.66 63.36 8.25
C ASP A 510 18.24 63.29 9.72
N THR A 511 17.40 62.32 10.10
CA THR A 511 16.80 62.23 11.45
C THR A 511 17.36 61.11 12.31
N VAL A 512 18.08 60.15 11.71
CA VAL A 512 18.61 58.97 12.41
C VAL A 512 19.73 59.34 13.40
N LYS A 513 19.73 58.67 14.55
CA LYS A 513 20.72 58.85 15.62
C LYS A 513 21.52 57.57 15.86
N VAL A 514 22.69 57.72 16.49
CA VAL A 514 23.52 56.58 16.91
C VAL A 514 22.77 55.63 17.84
N THR A 515 21.85 56.15 18.67
CA THR A 515 21.00 55.35 19.56
C THR A 515 19.99 54.46 18.81
N ASP A 516 19.68 54.76 17.54
CA ASP A 516 18.71 53.99 16.74
C ASP A 516 19.34 52.74 16.12
N ARG A 517 20.67 52.57 16.21
CA ARG A 517 21.41 51.47 15.59
C ARG A 517 20.79 50.10 15.88
N ALA A 518 20.49 49.82 17.14
CA ALA A 518 19.93 48.53 17.53
C ALA A 518 18.56 48.27 16.88
N LEU A 519 17.70 49.30 16.79
CA LEU A 519 16.40 49.20 16.13
C LEU A 519 16.55 48.87 14.64
N VAL A 520 17.43 49.60 13.95
CA VAL A 520 17.66 49.40 12.51
C VAL A 520 18.30 48.05 12.23
N GLN A 521 19.29 47.63 13.04
CA GLN A 521 19.92 46.31 12.92
C GLN A 521 18.93 45.16 13.15
N ASN A 522 18.09 45.25 14.18
CA ASN A 522 17.07 44.23 14.44
C ASN A 522 16.03 44.18 13.32
N THR A 523 15.61 45.34 12.80
CA THR A 523 14.67 45.40 11.66
C THR A 523 15.28 44.79 10.39
N LEU A 524 16.55 45.08 10.12
CA LEU A 524 17.28 44.48 9.00
C LEU A 524 17.38 42.96 9.16
N LYS A 525 17.72 42.48 10.36
CA LYS A 525 17.79 41.05 10.66
C LYS A 525 16.44 40.37 10.41
N ASP A 526 15.36 40.90 10.96
CA ASP A 526 14.00 40.37 10.77
C ASP A 526 13.61 40.36 9.28
N ALA A 527 13.92 41.44 8.54
CA ALA A 527 13.63 41.53 7.12
C ALA A 527 14.41 40.50 6.31
N VAL A 528 15.71 40.30 6.58
CA VAL A 528 16.55 39.34 5.88
C VAL A 528 16.08 37.90 6.14
N THR A 529 15.79 37.55 7.40
CA THR A 529 15.28 36.22 7.75
C THR A 529 13.93 35.94 7.09
N ALA A 530 13.05 36.94 6.99
CA ALA A 530 11.71 36.75 6.44
C ALA A 530 11.69 36.46 4.92
N VAL A 531 12.76 36.75 4.16
CA VAL A 531 12.77 36.64 2.69
C VAL A 531 12.70 35.19 2.19
N GLU A 532 13.23 34.23 2.94
CA GLU A 532 13.44 32.85 2.49
C GLU A 532 12.14 32.20 1.97
N ASN A 533 11.05 32.31 2.74
CA ASN A 533 9.75 31.72 2.44
C ASN A 533 8.71 32.72 1.92
N ALA A 534 9.08 33.99 1.75
CA ALA A 534 8.18 35.07 1.37
C ALA A 534 7.57 34.88 -0.02
N ALA A 535 6.33 35.32 -0.20
CA ALA A 535 5.72 35.45 -1.52
C ALA A 535 6.40 36.58 -2.33
N GLU A 536 6.27 36.59 -3.67
CA GLU A 536 6.93 37.58 -4.53
C GLU A 536 6.57 39.04 -4.17
N GLU A 537 5.32 39.29 -3.80
CA GLU A 537 4.84 40.59 -3.34
C GLU A 537 5.52 41.01 -2.02
N GLU A 538 5.68 40.06 -1.09
CA GLU A 538 6.34 40.30 0.20
C GLU A 538 7.85 40.53 0.02
N LYS A 539 8.50 39.78 -0.89
CA LYS A 539 9.93 39.95 -1.20
C LYS A 539 10.24 41.37 -1.65
N THR A 540 9.35 41.98 -2.43
CA THR A 540 9.50 43.37 -2.87
C THR A 540 9.52 44.33 -1.68
N ILE A 541 8.55 44.21 -0.77
CA ILE A 541 8.47 45.05 0.44
C ILE A 541 9.69 44.83 1.35
N LEU A 542 10.08 43.57 1.56
CA LEU A 542 11.25 43.23 2.38
C LEU A 542 12.55 43.78 1.77
N ALA A 543 12.69 43.80 0.45
CA ALA A 543 13.84 44.39 -0.24
C ALA A 543 13.90 45.91 -0.03
N GLU A 544 12.76 46.61 -0.05
CA GLU A 544 12.69 48.04 0.26
C GLU A 544 13.10 48.32 1.72
N VAL A 545 12.56 47.54 2.67
CA VAL A 545 12.93 47.65 4.10
C VAL A 545 14.42 47.39 4.29
N LYS A 546 14.96 46.35 3.67
CA LYS A 546 16.39 46.01 3.70
C LYS A 546 17.24 47.19 3.21
N THR A 547 16.94 47.71 2.02
CA THR A 547 17.67 48.82 1.41
C THR A 547 17.64 50.06 2.30
N LYS A 548 16.47 50.38 2.87
CA LYS A 548 16.33 51.51 3.80
C LYS A 548 17.16 51.30 5.06
N CYS A 549 17.13 50.12 5.67
CA CYS A 549 17.93 49.80 6.84
C CYS A 549 19.44 49.91 6.56
N GLU A 550 19.92 49.35 5.45
CA GLU A 550 21.34 49.42 5.05
C GLU A 550 21.78 50.88 4.87
N THR A 551 20.94 51.71 4.25
CA THR A 551 21.19 53.15 4.08
C THR A 551 21.28 53.88 5.43
N LEU A 552 20.35 53.59 6.35
CA LEU A 552 20.34 54.19 7.69
C LEU A 552 21.56 53.74 8.51
N LEU A 553 21.96 52.47 8.43
CA LEU A 553 23.14 51.96 9.14
C LEU A 553 24.43 52.59 8.61
N ALA A 554 24.57 52.74 7.29
CA ALA A 554 25.71 53.43 6.69
C ALA A 554 25.82 54.88 7.21
N LYS A 555 24.69 55.58 7.36
CA LYS A 555 24.69 56.93 7.94
C LYS A 555 25.08 56.92 9.42
N ILE A 556 24.58 55.97 10.20
CA ILE A 556 24.97 55.83 11.61
C ILE A 556 26.48 55.52 11.72
N ASP A 557 27.01 54.66 10.86
CA ASP A 557 28.45 54.35 10.80
C ASP A 557 29.28 55.62 10.54
N GLU A 558 28.85 56.44 9.58
CA GLU A 558 29.45 57.76 9.29
C GLU A 558 29.47 58.68 10.53
N MET A 559 28.35 58.75 11.28
CA MET A 559 28.25 59.55 12.50
C MET A 559 29.14 59.03 13.64
N THR A 560 29.54 57.76 13.59
CA THR A 560 30.41 57.11 14.60
C THR A 560 31.88 57.04 14.18
N GLN A 561 32.24 57.51 12.98
CA GLN A 561 33.63 57.61 12.57
C GLN A 561 34.39 58.55 13.52
N PRO A 562 35.59 58.19 13.98
CA PRO A 562 36.42 59.09 14.77
C PRO A 562 36.67 60.37 13.95
N GLN A 563 36.27 61.52 14.48
CA GLN A 563 36.62 62.80 13.88
C GLN A 563 38.11 63.03 14.13
N ASP A 564 38.93 62.89 13.08
CA ASP A 564 40.38 63.18 13.10
C ASP A 564 40.70 64.69 13.22
N TYR A 565 39.73 65.50 13.64
CA TYR A 565 39.83 66.94 13.77
C TYR A 565 39.04 67.44 14.97
N ILE A 566 39.52 68.50 15.61
CA ILE A 566 38.79 69.17 16.68
C ILE A 566 37.92 70.24 16.03
N ARG A 567 36.60 70.17 16.23
CA ARG A 567 35.66 71.15 15.69
C ARG A 567 36.01 72.56 16.21
N GLY A 568 36.30 73.48 15.31
CA GLY A 568 36.78 74.83 15.59
C GLY A 568 38.30 75.02 15.57
N ASP A 569 39.10 73.95 15.53
CA ASP A 569 40.57 73.98 15.43
C ASP A 569 41.01 74.06 13.96
N VAL A 570 40.85 75.25 13.38
CA VAL A 570 41.11 75.54 11.97
C VAL A 570 42.61 75.56 11.69
N ASP A 571 43.44 75.88 12.67
CA ASP A 571 44.90 75.91 12.51
C ASP A 571 45.60 74.58 12.88
N ALA A 572 44.82 73.58 13.29
CA ALA A 572 45.23 72.20 13.58
C ALA A 572 46.26 72.09 14.71
N ASN A 573 46.20 72.99 15.70
CA ASN A 573 47.12 73.02 16.83
C ASN A 573 46.63 72.22 18.05
N SER A 574 45.51 71.51 17.91
CA SER A 574 44.79 70.75 18.94
C SER A 574 44.11 71.61 20.02
N LYS A 575 43.89 72.90 19.79
CA LYS A 575 43.18 73.82 20.69
C LYS A 575 42.30 74.77 19.86
N VAL A 576 41.10 75.05 20.37
CA VAL A 576 40.22 76.07 19.80
C VAL A 576 40.47 77.40 20.50
N ASP A 577 41.22 78.29 19.86
CA ASP A 577 41.57 79.61 20.38
C ASP A 577 41.53 80.72 19.31
N VAL A 578 42.11 81.89 19.62
CA VAL A 578 42.10 83.05 18.72
C VAL A 578 42.90 82.80 17.43
N GLY A 579 43.83 81.84 17.45
CA GLY A 579 44.56 81.34 16.29
C GLY A 579 43.64 80.85 15.19
N ASP A 580 42.59 80.10 15.56
CA ASP A 580 41.60 79.56 14.64
C ASP A 580 40.74 80.63 13.99
N VAL A 581 40.28 81.61 14.78
CA VAL A 581 39.53 82.78 14.27
C VAL A 581 40.37 83.51 13.23
N ARG A 582 41.67 83.68 13.49
CA ARG A 582 42.60 84.37 12.59
C ARG A 582 42.84 83.55 11.31
N THR A 583 42.97 82.22 11.43
CA THR A 583 43.20 81.31 10.30
C THR A 583 41.96 81.20 9.41
N ALA A 584 40.77 81.06 10.00
CA ALA A 584 39.48 81.15 9.30
C ALA A 584 39.31 82.49 8.59
N LEU A 585 39.65 83.62 9.24
CA LEU A 585 39.55 84.96 8.62
C LEU A 585 40.45 85.08 7.40
N ARG A 586 41.68 84.58 7.50
CA ARG A 586 42.64 84.60 6.39
C ARG A 586 42.16 83.74 5.22
N TYR A 587 41.55 82.59 5.49
CA TYR A 587 40.95 81.75 4.46
C TYR A 587 39.79 82.45 3.76
N ILE A 588 38.83 83.01 4.52
CA ILE A 588 37.67 83.75 3.98
C ILE A 588 38.12 84.95 3.12
N CYS A 589 39.16 85.66 3.56
CA CYS A 589 39.78 86.75 2.80
C CYS A 589 40.68 86.29 1.65
N LYS A 590 40.73 84.98 1.34
CA LYS A 590 41.54 84.35 0.27
C LYS A 590 43.04 84.60 0.41
N LYS A 591 43.53 84.74 1.65
CA LYS A 591 44.95 84.95 1.99
C LYS A 591 45.69 83.67 2.36
N THR A 592 44.98 82.56 2.58
CA THR A 592 45.54 81.22 2.78
C THR A 592 44.55 80.19 2.24
N ASN A 593 45.01 78.97 1.96
CA ASN A 593 44.15 77.82 1.72
C ASN A 593 44.12 76.94 2.98
N LEU A 594 43.04 76.20 3.17
CA LEU A 594 42.89 75.20 4.22
C LEU A 594 43.00 73.81 3.59
N THR A 595 43.53 72.85 4.35
CA THR A 595 43.46 71.42 3.97
C THR A 595 42.02 70.91 4.12
N GLU A 596 41.69 69.75 3.54
CA GLU A 596 40.36 69.16 3.70
C GLU A 596 39.98 68.95 5.18
N THR A 597 40.94 68.55 6.01
CA THR A 597 40.73 68.39 7.46
C THR A 597 40.47 69.73 8.16
N GLN A 598 41.22 70.79 7.80
CA GLN A 598 41.01 72.13 8.34
C GLN A 598 39.71 72.78 7.84
N MET A 599 39.28 72.46 6.62
CA MET A 599 37.98 72.85 6.08
C MET A 599 36.85 72.24 6.92
N LYS A 600 36.95 70.95 7.24
CA LYS A 600 35.99 70.26 8.14
C LYS A 600 36.03 70.80 9.57
N ALA A 601 37.21 71.09 10.10
CA ALA A 601 37.35 71.71 11.42
C ALA A 601 36.78 73.13 11.48
N GLY A 602 36.91 73.90 10.40
CA GLY A 602 36.42 75.26 10.29
C GLY A 602 34.93 75.40 9.97
N ASP A 603 34.29 74.38 9.40
CA ASP A 603 32.84 74.36 9.14
C ASP A 603 32.07 73.99 10.41
N VAL A 604 31.97 74.95 11.33
CA VAL A 604 31.26 74.76 12.61
C VAL A 604 29.75 74.98 12.48
N THR A 605 29.26 75.42 11.32
CA THR A 605 27.83 75.51 11.00
C THR A 605 27.28 74.26 10.32
N GLY A 606 28.15 73.47 9.66
CA GLY A 606 27.81 72.22 8.99
C GLY A 606 27.24 72.43 7.58
N ASP A 607 27.60 73.51 6.89
CA ASP A 607 27.10 73.85 5.54
C ASP A 607 28.09 73.49 4.40
N GLU A 608 29.12 72.71 4.75
CA GLU A 608 30.24 72.26 3.92
C GLU A 608 31.19 73.39 3.47
N LYS A 609 31.09 74.60 4.07
CA LYS A 609 31.92 75.75 3.72
C LYS A 609 32.44 76.45 4.98
N VAL A 610 33.66 76.97 4.92
CA VAL A 610 34.17 77.86 5.97
C VAL A 610 33.83 79.30 5.60
N THR A 611 32.78 79.84 6.23
CA THR A 611 32.23 81.16 5.95
C THR A 611 32.43 82.14 7.11
N ILE A 612 31.98 83.38 6.92
CA ILE A 612 31.99 84.40 7.99
C ILE A 612 31.07 84.00 9.17
N GLU A 613 30.08 83.14 8.96
CA GLU A 613 29.20 82.65 10.01
C GLU A 613 29.93 81.68 10.94
N ASP A 614 30.70 80.75 10.37
CA ASP A 614 31.58 79.83 11.09
C ASP A 614 32.60 80.59 11.94
N LEU A 615 33.29 81.54 11.32
CA LEU A 615 34.24 82.41 12.01
C LEU A 615 33.60 83.12 13.21
N ARG A 616 32.38 83.64 13.06
CA ARG A 616 31.66 84.31 14.15
C ARG A 616 31.31 83.34 15.26
N LYS A 617 30.94 82.09 14.94
CA LYS A 617 30.61 81.05 15.92
C LYS A 617 31.86 80.60 16.68
N ILE A 618 32.98 80.35 15.99
CA ILE A 618 34.31 80.10 16.60
C ILE A 618 34.70 81.26 17.52
N LEU A 619 34.59 82.51 17.06
CA LEU A 619 34.90 83.68 17.88
C LEU A 619 34.02 83.76 19.15
N ARG A 620 32.73 83.46 19.04
CA ARG A 620 31.82 83.45 20.20
C ARG A 620 32.22 82.36 21.21
N TYR A 621 32.62 81.19 20.73
CA TYR A 621 33.11 80.10 21.58
C TYR A 621 34.41 80.47 22.29
N VAL A 622 35.40 80.98 21.55
CA VAL A 622 36.69 81.45 22.10
C VAL A 622 36.49 82.57 23.12
N CYS A 623 35.52 83.47 22.89
CA CYS A 623 35.12 84.50 23.84
C CYS A 623 34.22 84.00 24.99
N LYS A 624 33.97 82.68 25.11
CA LYS A 624 33.09 82.05 26.12
C LYS A 624 31.65 82.58 26.14
N LYS A 625 31.16 83.09 25.00
CA LYS A 625 29.76 83.53 24.84
C LYS A 625 28.82 82.36 24.52
N ILE A 626 29.37 81.25 24.05
CA ILE A 626 28.70 79.96 23.86
C ILE A 626 29.62 78.87 24.42
N THR A 627 29.04 77.75 24.86
CA THR A 627 29.77 76.66 25.51
C THR A 627 30.14 75.52 24.57
N GLU A 628 29.58 75.51 23.36
CA GLU A 628 29.73 74.42 22.38
C GLU A 628 29.81 74.98 20.94
N LEU A 629 30.48 74.26 20.04
CA LEU A 629 30.64 74.59 18.61
C LEU A 629 29.81 73.70 17.71
#